data_AF-A0A5K0ZZF7-F1
#
_entry.id   AF-A0A5K0ZZF7-F1
#
_cell.length_a   1.000
_cell.length_b   1.000
_cell.length_c   1.000
_cell.angle_alpha   90.00
_cell.angle_beta   90.00
_cell.angle_gamma   90.00
#
_symmetry.space_group_name_H-M   'P 1'
#
loop_
_entity.id
_entity.type
_entity.pdbx_description
1 polymer ?
#
loop_
_entity_poly.entity_id
_entity_poly.type
_entity_poly.pdbx_seq_one_letter_code
_entity_poly.pdbx_strand_id
1 'polypeptide(L)'
;VFNNSPDETAYFRMLLNRENITNSVVMIQPSLITYSFNAPPAPALLDVASIAADRILLLDAYFSIVVFHGMTIAQWRNMGYQNQPEHQ
;
A
#
# COMPACT_ATOMS: atom_id res chain seq x y z
N VAL A 1 21.76 10.99 -8.83
CA VAL A 1 20.50 10.23 -8.66
C VAL A 1 19.44 11.25 -8.28
N PHE A 2 18.37 11.38 -9.07
CA PHE A 2 17.32 12.36 -8.79
C PHE A 2 16.32 11.79 -7.77
N ASN A 3 15.69 12.67 -6.97
CA ASN A 3 14.67 12.36 -5.96
C ASN A 3 15.09 11.47 -4.76
N ASN A 4 16.36 11.10 -4.62
CA ASN A 4 16.88 10.39 -3.44
C ASN A 4 18.26 10.91 -3.08
N SER A 5 18.60 10.86 -1.80
CA SER A 5 19.97 11.11 -1.34
C SER A 5 20.94 10.03 -1.86
N PRO A 6 22.25 10.34 -1.92
CA PRO A 6 23.27 9.34 -2.24
C PRO A 6 23.23 8.12 -1.31
N ASP A 7 22.98 8.34 -0.02
CA ASP A 7 22.96 7.30 1.00
C ASP A 7 21.74 6.39 0.87
N GLU A 8 20.54 6.94 0.64
CA GLU A 8 19.33 6.14 0.34
C GLU A 8 19.53 5.29 -0.91
N THR A 9 20.16 5.85 -1.94
CA THR A 9 20.44 5.10 -3.17
C THR A 9 21.40 3.94 -2.91
N ALA A 10 22.45 4.17 -2.12
CA ALA A 10 23.40 3.12 -1.74
C ALA A 10 22.69 2.03 -0.91
N TYR A 11 21.82 2.42 0.02
CA TYR A 11 21.03 1.51 0.85
C TYR A 11 20.10 0.61 0.02
N PHE A 12 19.27 1.18 -0.87
CA PHE A 12 18.36 0.40 -1.72
C PHE A 12 19.11 -0.58 -2.63
N ARG A 13 20.22 -0.13 -3.24
CA ARG A 13 21.05 -1.00 -4.10
C ARG A 13 21.74 -2.11 -3.32
N MET A 14 22.26 -1.80 -2.13
CA MET A 14 22.91 -2.82 -1.28
C MET A 14 21.92 -3.92 -0.91
N LEU A 15 20.70 -3.56 -0.52
CA LEU A 15 19.68 -4.54 -0.16
C LEU A 15 19.22 -5.38 -1.35
N LEU A 16 18.96 -4.74 -2.50
CA LEU A 16 18.55 -5.47 -3.71
C LEU A 16 19.56 -6.56 -4.14
N ASN A 17 20.86 -6.32 -3.96
CA ASN A 17 21.92 -7.27 -4.32
C ASN A 17 22.16 -8.36 -3.26
N ARG A 18 21.54 -8.27 -2.08
CA ARG A 18 21.73 -9.22 -0.98
C ARG A 18 20.49 -10.05 -0.69
N GLU A 19 19.32 -9.55 -1.07
CA GLU A 19 18.04 -10.20 -0.81
C GLU A 19 17.73 -11.34 -1.79
N ASN A 20 16.79 -12.19 -1.37
CA ASN A 20 16.32 -13.29 -2.20
C ASN A 20 15.38 -12.81 -3.32
N ILE A 21 15.13 -13.68 -4.29
CA ILE A 21 14.31 -13.36 -5.47
C ILE A 21 12.92 -12.82 -5.08
N THR A 22 12.26 -13.44 -4.10
CA THR A 22 10.91 -13.04 -3.67
C THR A 22 10.90 -11.59 -3.16
N ASN A 23 11.84 -11.24 -2.29
CA ASN A 23 11.96 -9.89 -1.74
C ASN A 23 12.39 -8.87 -2.80
N SER A 24 13.35 -9.24 -3.66
CA SER A 24 13.82 -8.37 -4.75
C SER A 24 12.71 -8.06 -5.76
N VAL A 25 11.77 -8.99 -6.02
CA VAL A 25 10.60 -8.73 -6.87
C VAL A 25 9.70 -7.67 -6.23
N VAL A 26 9.42 -7.76 -4.93
CA VAL A 26 8.59 -6.77 -4.23
C VAL A 26 9.24 -5.38 -4.20
N MET A 27 10.57 -5.30 -4.10
CA MET A 27 11.31 -4.03 -4.20
C MET A 27 11.16 -3.35 -5.57
N ILE A 28 11.07 -4.14 -6.66
CA ILE A 28 10.97 -3.64 -8.04
C ILE A 28 9.51 -3.34 -8.41
N GLN A 29 8.61 -4.27 -8.10
CA GLN A 29 7.18 -4.17 -8.32
C GLN A 29 6.45 -4.36 -7.00
N PRO A 30 6.10 -3.24 -6.33
CA PRO A 30 5.31 -3.27 -5.12
C PRO A 30 3.99 -4.02 -5.31
N SER A 31 3.58 -4.74 -4.26
CA SER A 31 2.28 -5.41 -4.22
C SER A 31 1.21 -4.44 -3.73
N LEU A 32 0.04 -4.46 -4.37
CA LEU A 32 -1.11 -3.67 -3.98
C LEU A 32 -2.28 -4.59 -3.66
N ILE A 33 -2.81 -4.51 -2.45
CA ILE A 33 -3.98 -5.27 -2.00
C ILE A 33 -5.13 -4.28 -1.79
N THR A 34 -6.31 -4.61 -2.31
CA THR A 34 -7.52 -3.83 -2.11
C THR A 34 -8.46 -4.49 -1.11
N TYR A 35 -9.04 -3.66 -0.25
CA TYR A 35 -10.06 -4.03 0.72
C TYR A 35 -11.32 -3.22 0.44
N SER A 36 -12.47 -3.89 0.44
CA SER A 36 -13.78 -3.29 0.21
C SER A 36 -14.83 -4.04 1.02
N PHE A 37 -16.03 -3.47 1.13
CA PHE A 37 -17.16 -4.16 1.78
C PHE A 37 -17.77 -5.26 0.92
N ASN A 38 -17.65 -5.15 -0.40
CA ASN A 38 -18.37 -6.01 -1.35
C ASN A 38 -17.61 -7.28 -1.75
N ALA A 39 -16.32 -7.35 -1.42
CA ALA A 39 -15.45 -8.45 -1.82
C ALA A 39 -14.33 -8.67 -0.79
N PRO A 40 -13.85 -9.92 -0.63
CA PRO A 40 -12.69 -10.20 0.20
C PRO A 40 -11.42 -9.51 -0.34
N PRO A 41 -10.37 -9.38 0.48
CA PRO A 41 -9.13 -8.75 0.05
C PRO A 41 -8.54 -9.45 -1.17
N ALA A 42 -8.17 -8.66 -2.18
CA ALA A 42 -7.66 -9.19 -3.44
C ALA A 42 -6.48 -8.34 -3.96
N PRO A 43 -5.56 -8.94 -4.74
CA PRO A 43 -4.54 -8.19 -5.45
C PRO A 43 -5.17 -7.19 -6.44
N ALA A 44 -4.63 -5.98 -6.49
CA ALA A 44 -5.00 -4.95 -7.43
C ALA A 44 -3.79 -4.58 -8.31
N LEU A 45 -4.06 -4.06 -9.51
CA LEU A 45 -2.99 -3.53 -10.36
C LEU A 45 -2.43 -2.25 -9.75
N LEU A 46 -1.12 -2.05 -9.85
CA LEU A 46 -0.46 -0.82 -9.43
C LEU A 46 -0.70 0.30 -10.47
N ASP A 47 -1.96 0.74 -10.54
CA ASP A 47 -2.48 1.74 -11.48
C ASP A 47 -3.42 2.69 -10.72
N VAL A 48 -3.52 3.93 -11.19
CA VAL A 48 -4.47 4.93 -10.70
C VAL A 48 -5.92 4.43 -10.81
N ALA A 49 -6.21 3.59 -11.80
CA ALA A 49 -7.53 2.96 -11.95
C ALA A 49 -7.94 2.09 -10.74
N SER A 50 -6.98 1.61 -9.94
CA SER A 50 -7.25 0.86 -8.71
C SER A 50 -7.64 1.75 -7.52
N ILE A 51 -7.48 3.06 -7.63
CA ILE A 51 -7.84 4.02 -6.57
C ILE A 51 -9.34 4.30 -6.64
N ALA A 52 -10.05 3.98 -5.55
CA ALA A 52 -11.49 4.22 -5.41
C ALA A 52 -11.83 4.82 -4.04
N ALA A 53 -12.94 5.56 -3.96
CA ALA A 53 -13.33 6.28 -2.75
C ALA A 53 -13.80 5.36 -1.61
N ASP A 54 -14.34 4.19 -1.95
CA ASP A 54 -14.95 3.19 -1.07
C ASP A 54 -14.00 2.04 -0.71
N ARG A 55 -12.71 2.16 -1.02
CA ARG A 55 -11.71 1.11 -0.81
C ARG A 55 -10.57 1.55 0.09
N ILE A 56 -9.98 0.58 0.79
CA ILE A 56 -8.68 0.74 1.44
C ILE A 56 -7.66 0.01 0.57
N LEU A 57 -6.51 0.62 0.35
CA LEU A 57 -5.40 0.03 -0.38
C LEU A 57 -4.21 -0.16 0.56
N LEU A 58 -3.60 -1.34 0.49
CA LEU A 58 -2.35 -1.67 1.16
C LEU A 58 -1.26 -1.85 0.11
N LEU A 59 -0.33 -0.91 0.05
CA LEU A 59 0.86 -0.99 -0.79
C LEU A 59 2.02 -1.53 0.04
N ASP A 60 2.61 -2.64 -0.40
CA ASP A 60 3.88 -3.14 0.13
C ASP A 60 4.97 -2.98 -0.93
N ALA A 61 5.91 -2.07 -0.66
CA ALA A 61 7.04 -1.76 -1.53
C ALA A 61 8.38 -2.27 -0.94
N TYR A 62 8.34 -3.26 -0.04
CA TYR A 62 9.45 -3.79 0.75
C TYR A 62 10.08 -2.79 1.73
N PHE A 63 10.50 -1.62 1.24
CA PHE A 63 11.10 -0.55 2.07
C PHE A 63 10.04 0.25 2.85
N SER A 64 8.78 0.20 2.41
CA SER A 64 7.68 0.90 3.06
C SER A 64 6.36 0.16 2.86
N ILE A 65 5.49 0.27 3.85
CA ILE A 65 4.11 -0.17 3.79
C ILE A 65 3.23 1.07 3.88
N VAL A 66 2.35 1.27 2.90
CA VAL A 66 1.45 2.43 2.84
C VAL A 66 0.01 1.95 2.88
N VAL A 67 -0.75 2.46 3.85
CA VAL A 67 -2.21 2.24 3.94
C VAL A 67 -2.91 3.50 3.45
N PHE A 68 -3.53 3.40 2.28
CA PHE A 68 -4.33 4.47 1.69
C PHE A 68 -5.81 4.23 1.96
N HIS A 69 -6.51 5.26 2.42
CA HIS A 69 -7.94 5.23 2.66
C HIS A 69 -8.62 6.06 1.58
N GLY A 70 -9.53 5.45 0.81
CA GLY A 70 -10.37 6.18 -0.12
C GLY A 70 -11.18 7.28 0.56
N MET A 71 -11.58 8.29 -0.20
CA MET A 71 -12.25 9.50 0.33
C MET A 71 -13.44 9.19 1.24
N THR A 72 -14.31 8.26 0.86
CA THR A 72 -15.47 7.87 1.65
C THR A 72 -15.07 7.14 2.93
N ILE A 73 -14.09 6.22 2.84
CA ILE A 73 -13.57 5.52 4.02
C ILE A 73 -12.91 6.49 5.00
N ALA A 74 -12.13 7.45 4.50
CA ALA A 74 -11.50 8.46 5.33
C ALA A 74 -12.54 9.34 6.06
N GLN A 75 -13.60 9.74 5.36
CA GLN A 75 -14.73 10.46 5.98
C GLN A 75 -15.40 9.62 7.08
N TRP A 76 -15.69 8.35 6.82
CA TRP A 76 -16.29 7.47 7.82
C TRP A 76 -15.40 7.27 9.04
N ARG A 77 -14.10 7.09 8.83
CA ARG A 77 -13.11 6.98 9.91
C ARG A 77 -13.08 8.22 10.79
N ASN A 78 -13.13 9.41 10.18
CA ASN A 78 -13.14 10.69 10.88
C ASN A 78 -14.43 10.94 11.66
N MET A 79 -15.57 10.44 11.15
CA MET A 79 -16.85 10.45 11.88
C MET A 79 -16.91 9.41 13.00
N GLY A 80 -15.95 8.49 13.07
CA GLY A 80 -15.86 7.51 14.15
C GLY A 80 -16.86 6.37 14.04
N TYR A 81 -17.36 6.05 12.83
CA TYR A 81 -18.32 4.95 12.63
C TYR A 81 -17.81 3.61 13.17
N GLN A 82 -16.50 3.37 13.09
CA GLN A 82 -15.86 2.16 13.62
C GLN A 82 -16.01 1.97 15.15
N ASN A 83 -16.37 3.02 15.90
CA ASN A 83 -16.58 2.95 17.34
C ASN A 83 -18.05 2.68 17.71
N GLN A 84 -18.95 2.70 16.72
CA GLN A 84 -20.37 2.49 16.95
C GLN A 84 -20.67 0.98 16.96
N PRO A 85 -21.49 0.48 17.90
CA PRO A 85 -21.80 -0.96 18.01
C PRO A 85 -22.45 -1.54 16.75
N GLU A 86 -23.13 -0.70 15.98
CA GLU A 86 -23.86 -1.07 14.75
C GLU A 86 -22.94 -1.43 13.58
N HIS A 87 -21.64 -1.11 13.68
CA HIS A 87 -20.65 -1.27 12.63
C HIS A 87 -19.46 -2.19 13.02
N GLN A 88 -19.68 -3.08 14.01
CA GLN A 88 -18.72 -4.16 14.34
C GLN A 88 -18.74 -5.29 13.32
#